data_AF-A0A955CSJ4-F1
#
_entry.id   AF-A0A955CSJ4-F1
#
_cell.length_a   1.000
_cell.length_b   1.000
_cell.length_c   1.000
_cell.angle_alpha   90.00
_cell.angle_beta   90.00
_cell.angle_gamma   90.00
#
_symmetry.space_group_name_H-M   'P 1'
#
loop_
_entity.id
_entity.type
_entity.pdbx_description
1 polymer ?
#
loop_
_entity_poly.entity_id
_entity_poly.type
_entity_poly.pdbx_seq_one_letter_code
_entity_poly.pdbx_strand_id
1 'polypeptide(L)'
;MHPHQGNPVSTLAELSGSGVQSLVHTVFPLLTRRGCRVLMLVLAIAAMSAVDLYLTLLYLTNVGMNEMNPLARAMIEYQSPGVLAVWKAATVVLCSGILLIIRKQRSAEIGAWVGCLVLGWLMSHWMVFIHETRDMDLQIVHEIARGDPTWVAMPGSGNGLGSGPIVID
;
A
#
# COMPACT_ATOMS: atom_id res chain seq x y z
N MET A 1 25.53 38.83 47.70
CA MET A 1 24.27 38.97 46.93
C MET A 1 24.61 38.58 45.49
N HIS A 2 24.58 37.29 45.17
CA HIS A 2 24.97 36.75 43.86
C HIS A 2 23.70 36.37 43.08
N PRO A 3 23.49 36.91 41.87
CA PRO A 3 22.36 36.51 41.04
C PRO A 3 22.65 35.12 40.45
N HIS A 4 21.77 34.16 40.74
CA HIS A 4 21.75 32.84 40.12
C HIS A 4 21.51 33.00 38.61
N GLN A 5 22.56 32.80 37.80
CA GLN A 5 22.43 32.61 36.36
C GLN A 5 21.75 31.26 36.12
N GLY A 6 20.45 31.29 35.80
CA GLY A 6 19.73 30.14 35.28
C GLY A 6 20.32 29.75 33.92
N ASN A 7 20.84 28.53 33.84
CA ASN A 7 21.46 28.01 32.63
C ASN A 7 20.36 27.74 31.58
N PRO A 8 20.36 28.41 30.41
CA PRO A 8 19.24 28.35 29.44
C PRO A 8 19.04 26.97 28.80
N VAL A 9 19.96 26.04 29.00
CA VAL A 9 19.94 24.70 28.40
C VAL A 9 18.94 23.77 29.10
N SER A 10 18.68 23.93 30.40
CA SER A 10 17.72 23.08 31.14
C SER A 10 16.27 23.41 30.79
N THR A 11 15.98 24.67 30.42
CA THR A 11 14.62 25.13 30.11
C THR A 11 14.10 24.57 28.78
N LEU A 12 14.98 24.34 27.80
CA LEU A 12 14.60 23.76 26.49
C LEU A 12 14.31 22.26 26.57
N ALA A 13 14.99 21.53 27.45
CA ALA A 13 14.73 20.10 27.66
C ALA A 13 13.37 19.85 28.37
N GLU A 14 12.98 20.70 29.33
CA GLU A 14 11.68 20.62 30.01
C GLU A 14 10.49 20.98 29.08
N LEU A 15 10.70 21.89 28.14
CA LEU A 15 9.68 22.24 27.13
C LEU A 15 9.44 21.12 26.12
N SER A 16 10.47 20.34 25.75
CA SER A 16 10.30 19.19 24.86
C SER A 16 9.62 17.99 25.52
N GLY A 17 9.82 17.78 26.83
CA GLY A 17 9.24 16.66 27.57
C GLY A 17 7.75 16.87 27.91
N SER A 18 7.35 18.10 28.25
CA SER A 18 5.98 18.43 28.66
C SER A 18 4.96 18.33 27.50
N GLY A 19 5.34 18.75 26.29
CA GLY A 19 4.48 18.63 25.11
C GLY A 19 4.19 17.18 24.73
N VAL A 20 5.20 16.31 24.78
CA VAL A 20 5.07 14.88 24.46
C VAL A 20 4.21 14.18 25.50
N GLN A 21 4.41 14.42 26.80
CA GLN A 21 3.60 13.80 27.84
C GLN A 21 2.14 14.27 27.82
N SER A 22 1.89 15.56 27.50
CA SER A 22 0.53 16.10 27.35
C SER A 22 -0.21 15.48 26.16
N LEU A 23 0.49 15.30 25.04
CA LEU A 23 -0.02 14.55 23.88
C LEU A 23 -0.35 13.11 24.27
N VAL A 24 0.56 12.41 24.95
CA VAL A 24 0.33 11.01 25.36
C VAL A 24 -0.90 10.91 26.27
N HIS A 25 -1.04 11.76 27.30
CA HIS A 25 -2.20 11.73 28.21
C HIS A 25 -3.54 12.08 27.55
N THR A 26 -3.54 12.88 26.49
CA THR A 26 -4.75 13.24 25.76
C THR A 26 -5.10 12.18 24.73
N VAL A 27 -4.09 11.61 24.07
CA VAL A 27 -4.26 10.64 22.98
C VAL A 27 -4.57 9.24 23.53
N PHE A 28 -4.01 8.83 24.67
CA PHE A 28 -4.27 7.51 25.29
C PHE A 28 -5.75 7.23 25.60
N PRO A 29 -6.50 8.11 26.29
CA PRO A 29 -7.93 7.88 26.56
C PRO A 29 -8.78 7.95 25.28
N LEU A 30 -8.35 8.74 24.28
CA LEU A 30 -9.00 8.78 22.96
C LEU A 30 -8.78 7.46 22.20
N LEU A 31 -7.56 6.92 22.21
CA LEU A 31 -7.20 5.61 21.65
C LEU A 31 -7.93 4.44 22.30
N THR A 32 -8.23 4.55 23.60
CA THR A 32 -8.96 3.53 24.37
C THR A 32 -10.45 3.48 23.99
N ARG A 33 -10.96 4.53 23.34
CA ARG A 33 -12.35 4.59 22.87
C ARG A 33 -12.52 3.66 21.67
N ARG A 34 -13.53 2.79 21.71
CA ARG A 34 -13.82 1.78 20.66
C ARG A 34 -13.80 2.35 19.23
N GLY A 35 -14.36 3.55 19.05
CA GLY A 35 -14.36 4.22 17.74
C GLY A 35 -12.98 4.63 17.22
N CYS A 36 -12.02 4.93 18.12
CA CYS A 36 -10.65 5.27 17.73
C CYS A 36 -9.85 4.01 17.33
N ARG A 37 -10.10 2.87 17.98
CA ARG A 37 -9.50 1.57 17.58
C ARG A 37 -9.90 1.17 16.16
N VAL A 38 -11.20 1.27 15.84
CA VAL A 38 -11.70 1.00 14.48
C VAL A 38 -11.13 2.02 13.50
N LEU A 39 -11.05 3.30 13.87
CA LEU A 39 -10.45 4.34 13.01
C LEU A 39 -8.97 4.03 12.69
N MET A 40 -8.17 3.65 13.69
CA MET A 40 -6.77 3.28 13.50
C MET A 40 -6.64 2.03 12.60
N LEU A 41 -7.49 1.02 12.79
CA LEU A 41 -7.51 -0.16 11.92
C LEU A 41 -7.90 0.19 10.48
N VAL A 42 -8.90 1.05 10.28
CA VAL A 42 -9.30 1.52 8.94
C VAL A 42 -8.17 2.32 8.29
N LEU A 43 -7.49 3.19 9.04
CA LEU A 43 -6.33 3.92 8.53
C LEU A 43 -5.18 2.97 8.16
N ALA A 44 -4.92 1.95 8.97
CA ALA A 44 -3.93 0.92 8.68
C ALA A 44 -4.30 0.12 7.42
N ILE A 45 -5.57 -0.28 7.28
CA ILE A 45 -6.12 -0.93 6.08
C ILE A 45 -5.89 -0.05 4.85
N ALA A 46 -6.28 1.23 4.92
CA ALA A 46 -6.11 2.18 3.81
C ALA A 46 -4.63 2.36 3.42
N ALA A 47 -3.75 2.50 4.41
CA ALA A 47 -2.30 2.61 4.18
C ALA A 47 -1.72 1.34 3.55
N MET A 48 -2.06 0.16 4.06
CA MET A 48 -1.61 -1.12 3.50
C MET A 48 -2.13 -1.33 2.08
N SER A 49 -3.39 -0.97 1.80
CA SER A 49 -3.96 -1.05 0.46
C SER A 49 -3.31 -0.06 -0.53
N ALA A 50 -2.88 1.11 -0.06
CA ALA A 50 -2.13 2.05 -0.89
C ALA A 50 -0.74 1.52 -1.26
N VAL A 51 -0.04 0.90 -0.31
CA VAL A 51 1.25 0.25 -0.57
C VAL A 51 1.09 -0.94 -1.53
N ASP A 52 0.07 -1.78 -1.33
CA ASP A 52 -0.24 -2.90 -2.23
C ASP A 52 -0.53 -2.42 -3.66
N LEU A 53 -1.30 -1.33 -3.81
CA LEU A 53 -1.55 -0.72 -5.11
C LEU A 53 -0.27 -0.17 -5.75
N TYR A 54 0.57 0.52 -4.96
CA TYR A 54 1.85 1.05 -5.44
C TYR A 54 2.76 -0.07 -5.94
N LEU A 55 2.90 -1.16 -5.19
CA LEU A 55 3.69 -2.33 -5.58
C LEU A 55 3.13 -2.99 -6.84
N THR A 56 1.81 -3.14 -6.91
CA THR A 56 1.15 -3.70 -8.11
C THR A 56 1.47 -2.86 -9.35
N LEU A 57 1.33 -1.54 -9.27
CA LEU A 57 1.63 -0.64 -10.39
C LEU A 57 3.11 -0.67 -10.76
N LEU A 58 4.00 -0.61 -9.77
CA LEU A 58 5.43 -0.66 -9.98
C LEU A 58 5.84 -1.95 -10.72
N TYR A 59 5.27 -3.09 -10.34
CA TYR A 59 5.58 -4.37 -10.96
C TYR A 59 5.02 -4.46 -12.39
N LEU A 60 3.77 -4.03 -12.58
CA LEU A 60 3.11 -4.00 -13.88
C LEU A 60 3.83 -3.09 -14.89
N THR A 61 4.37 -1.94 -14.45
CA THR A 61 5.05 -0.99 -15.34
C THR A 61 6.52 -1.33 -15.62
N ASN A 62 7.22 -2.00 -14.70
CA ASN A 62 8.66 -2.22 -14.84
C ASN A 62 9.04 -3.64 -15.29
N VAL A 63 8.29 -4.65 -14.86
CA VAL A 63 8.62 -6.07 -15.13
C VAL A 63 7.63 -6.67 -16.13
N GLY A 64 6.37 -6.26 -16.06
CA GLY A 64 5.27 -7.02 -16.66
C GLY A 64 4.89 -8.20 -15.76
N MET A 65 3.65 -8.67 -15.88
CA MET A 65 3.15 -9.77 -15.06
C MET A 65 2.46 -10.81 -15.94
N ASN A 66 2.58 -12.08 -15.57
CA ASN A 66 1.73 -13.12 -16.13
C ASN A 66 0.34 -13.00 -15.47
N GLU A 67 -0.54 -12.22 -16.08
CA GLU A 67 -1.92 -12.11 -15.63
C GLU A 67 -2.75 -13.31 -16.08
N MET A 68 -2.89 -14.32 -15.19
CA MET A 68 -3.89 -15.38 -15.33
C MET A 68 -5.34 -14.87 -15.17
N ASN A 69 -5.55 -13.63 -14.74
CA ASN A 69 -6.87 -13.06 -14.57
C ASN A 69 -7.37 -12.44 -15.90
N PRO A 70 -8.37 -13.04 -16.58
CA PRO A 70 -8.85 -12.56 -17.87
C PRO A 70 -9.44 -11.13 -17.80
N LEU A 71 -9.93 -10.72 -16.62
CA LEU A 71 -10.45 -9.37 -16.40
C LEU A 71 -9.33 -8.33 -16.30
N ALA A 72 -8.19 -8.68 -15.71
CA ALA A 72 -7.03 -7.80 -15.64
C ALA A 72 -6.41 -7.62 -17.03
N ARG A 73 -6.33 -8.71 -17.81
CA ARG A 73 -5.89 -8.69 -19.21
C ARG A 73 -6.78 -7.78 -20.07
N ALA A 74 -8.11 -7.89 -19.94
CA ALA A 74 -9.04 -7.00 -20.63
C ALA A 74 -8.85 -5.53 -20.21
N MET A 75 -8.58 -5.24 -18.93
CA MET A 75 -8.33 -3.86 -18.47
C MET A 75 -7.00 -3.28 -18.98
N ILE A 76 -5.96 -4.11 -19.15
CA ILE A 76 -4.68 -3.68 -19.72
C ILE A 76 -4.82 -3.46 -21.24
N GLU A 77 -5.68 -4.21 -21.91
CA GLU A 77 -6.07 -4.00 -23.32
C GLU A 77 -6.76 -2.64 -23.54
N TYR A 78 -7.49 -2.14 -22.53
CA TYR A 78 -8.00 -0.76 -22.48
C TYR A 78 -6.93 0.32 -22.19
N GLN A 79 -5.64 -0.05 -22.11
CA GLN A 79 -4.46 0.82 -22.03
C GLN A 79 -4.44 1.83 -20.87
N SER A 80 -5.09 1.54 -19.73
CA SER A 80 -5.01 2.45 -18.59
C SER A 80 -4.79 1.72 -17.27
N PRO A 81 -3.53 1.65 -16.78
CA PRO A 81 -3.25 1.17 -15.42
C PRO A 81 -3.91 2.07 -14.37
N GLY A 82 -4.19 3.34 -14.76
CA GLY A 82 -4.93 4.29 -13.96
C GLY A 82 -6.36 3.84 -13.69
N VAL A 83 -7.04 3.19 -14.64
CA VAL A 83 -8.41 2.69 -14.44
C VAL A 83 -8.41 1.54 -13.42
N LEU A 84 -7.45 0.62 -13.49
CA LEU A 84 -7.29 -0.45 -12.51
C LEU A 84 -6.99 0.13 -11.12
N ALA A 85 -6.10 1.13 -11.05
CA ALA A 85 -5.75 1.81 -9.81
C ALA A 85 -6.95 2.54 -9.18
N VAL A 86 -7.71 3.28 -9.98
CA VAL A 86 -8.92 3.99 -9.54
C VAL A 86 -9.98 3.00 -9.06
N TRP A 87 -10.20 1.90 -9.78
CA TRP A 87 -11.13 0.86 -9.37
C TRP A 87 -10.74 0.23 -8.02
N LYS A 88 -9.46 -0.15 -7.86
CA LYS A 88 -8.94 -0.72 -6.62
C LYS A 88 -9.02 0.30 -5.47
N ALA A 89 -8.67 1.55 -5.71
CA ALA A 89 -8.82 2.63 -4.72
C ALA A 89 -10.30 2.86 -4.34
N ALA A 90 -11.22 2.86 -5.31
CA ALA A 90 -12.65 3.04 -5.06
C ALA A 90 -13.21 1.93 -4.16
N THR A 91 -12.85 0.67 -4.40
CA THR A 91 -13.29 -0.45 -3.54
C THR A 91 -12.74 -0.34 -2.12
N VAL A 92 -11.47 0.06 -1.95
CA VAL A 92 -10.86 0.30 -0.62
C VAL A 92 -11.57 1.44 0.11
N VAL A 93 -11.85 2.55 -0.58
CA VAL A 93 -12.58 3.69 -0.02
C VAL A 93 -14.00 3.29 0.36
N LEU A 94 -14.69 2.51 -0.48
CA LEU A 94 -16.03 2.01 -0.20
C LEU A 94 -16.04 1.11 1.04
N CYS A 95 -15.18 0.09 1.09
CA CYS A 95 -15.06 -0.82 2.23
C CYS A 95 -14.69 -0.08 3.52
N SER A 96 -13.73 0.84 3.45
CA SER A 96 -13.33 1.67 4.58
C SER A 96 -14.46 2.58 5.04
N GLY A 97 -15.19 3.19 4.10
CA GLY A 97 -16.35 4.03 4.36
C GLY A 97 -17.47 3.25 5.07
N ILE A 98 -17.75 2.03 4.63
CA ILE A 98 -18.71 1.14 5.29
C ILE A 98 -18.28 0.89 6.73
N LEU A 99 -17.03 0.48 6.97
CA LEU A 99 -16.49 0.25 8.33
C LEU A 99 -16.57 1.50 9.22
N LEU A 100 -16.36 2.69 8.66
CA LEU A 100 -16.50 3.96 9.38
C LEU A 100 -17.96 4.28 9.73
N ILE A 101 -18.92 3.94 8.88
CA ILE A 101 -20.35 4.12 9.15
C ILE A 101 -20.81 3.17 10.27
N ILE A 102 -20.38 1.90 10.23
CA ILE A 102 -20.77 0.89 11.22
C ILE A 102 -19.90 0.88 12.48
N ARG A 103 -18.94 1.81 12.63
CA ARG A 103 -17.94 1.87 13.72
C ARG A 103 -18.46 1.80 15.16
N LYS A 104 -19.76 2.02 15.37
CA LYS A 104 -20.41 1.90 16.70
C LYS A 104 -20.75 0.46 17.08
N GLN A 105 -20.75 -0.48 16.14
CA GLN A 105 -21.08 -1.88 16.38
C GLN A 105 -19.84 -2.73 16.65
N ARG A 106 -19.98 -3.79 17.46
CA ARG A 106 -18.90 -4.78 17.70
C ARG A 106 -18.47 -5.52 16.43
N SER A 107 -19.40 -5.69 15.49
CA SER A 107 -19.14 -6.30 14.18
C SER A 107 -18.10 -5.52 13.37
N ALA A 108 -18.06 -4.20 13.49
CA ALA A 108 -17.08 -3.35 12.80
C ALA A 108 -15.65 -3.58 13.31
N GLU A 109 -15.48 -3.83 14.61
CA GLU A 109 -14.17 -4.13 15.20
C GLU A 109 -13.65 -5.47 14.67
N ILE A 110 -14.48 -6.50 14.65
CA ILE A 110 -14.14 -7.81 14.08
C ILE A 110 -13.81 -7.69 12.59
N GLY A 111 -14.66 -6.99 11.82
CA GLY A 111 -14.44 -6.78 10.39
C GLY A 111 -13.13 -6.04 10.10
N ALA A 112 -12.80 -5.02 10.89
CA ALA A 112 -11.54 -4.28 10.75
C ALA A 112 -10.32 -5.14 11.13
N TRP A 113 -10.41 -5.99 12.17
CA TRP A 113 -9.35 -6.94 12.51
C TRP A 113 -9.13 -7.96 11.40
N VAL A 114 -10.19 -8.55 10.87
CA VAL A 114 -10.12 -9.51 9.76
C VAL A 114 -9.53 -8.86 8.52
N GLY A 115 -10.00 -7.66 8.15
CA GLY A 115 -9.45 -6.91 7.01
C GLY A 115 -7.96 -6.60 7.17
N CYS A 116 -7.54 -6.21 8.38
CA CYS A 116 -6.15 -5.96 8.70
C CYS A 116 -5.29 -7.24 8.58
N LEU A 117 -5.79 -8.38 9.06
CA LEU A 117 -5.09 -9.66 8.97
C LEU A 117 -4.96 -10.14 7.51
N VAL A 118 -6.04 -10.03 6.73
CA VAL A 118 -6.02 -10.41 5.30
C VAL A 118 -5.02 -9.56 4.52
N LEU A 119 -5.00 -8.25 4.75
CA LEU A 119 -4.01 -7.37 4.09
C LEU A 119 -2.58 -7.64 4.57
N GLY A 120 -2.38 -7.90 5.86
CA GLY A 120 -1.06 -8.28 6.39
C GLY A 120 -0.55 -9.61 5.80
N TRP A 121 -1.45 -10.58 5.63
CA TRP A 121 -1.15 -11.84 4.95
C TRP A 121 -0.75 -11.60 3.49
N LEU A 122 -1.53 -10.79 2.77
CA LEU A 122 -1.24 -10.44 1.38
C LEU A 122 0.12 -9.74 1.24
N MET A 123 0.45 -8.83 2.17
CA MET A 123 1.75 -8.15 2.18
C MET A 123 2.92 -9.11 2.43
N SER A 124 2.72 -10.10 3.30
CA SER A 124 3.70 -11.16 3.53
C SER A 124 3.94 -11.98 2.26
N HIS A 125 2.87 -12.31 1.54
CA HIS A 125 2.97 -13.00 0.26
C HIS A 125 3.74 -12.17 -0.79
N TRP A 126 3.47 -10.86 -0.88
CA TRP A 126 4.23 -9.96 -1.75
C TRP A 126 5.72 -9.91 -1.41
N MET A 127 6.07 -9.91 -0.13
CA MET A 127 7.48 -9.91 0.29
C MET A 127 8.21 -11.17 -0.17
N VAL A 128 7.56 -12.34 -0.06
CA VAL A 128 8.11 -13.61 -0.56
C VAL A 128 8.26 -13.56 -2.07
N PHE A 129 7.21 -13.14 -2.78
CA PHE A 129 7.24 -13.02 -4.24
C PHE A 129 8.34 -12.08 -4.73
N ILE A 130 8.52 -10.92 -4.09
CA ILE A 130 9.59 -9.96 -4.41
C ILE A 130 10.97 -10.57 -4.15
N HIS A 131 11.11 -11.38 -3.10
CA HIS A 131 12.38 -12.06 -2.83
C HIS A 131 12.69 -13.09 -3.92
N GLU A 132 11.72 -13.94 -4.26
CA GLU A 132 11.86 -14.96 -5.31
C GLU A 132 12.13 -14.32 -6.68
N THR A 133 11.46 -13.23 -7.01
CA THR A 133 11.67 -12.54 -8.29
C THR A 133 12.91 -11.67 -8.35
N ARG A 134 13.51 -11.29 -7.20
CA ARG A 134 14.86 -10.69 -7.17
C ARG A 134 15.95 -11.71 -7.43
N ASP A 135 15.74 -12.95 -7.00
CA ASP A 135 16.70 -14.03 -7.20
C ASP A 135 16.63 -14.62 -8.62
N MET A 136 15.48 -14.47 -9.31
CA MET A 136 15.37 -14.73 -10.75
C MET A 136 16.04 -13.61 -11.56
N ASP A 137 17.11 -13.94 -12.26
CA ASP A 137 17.84 -13.00 -13.11
C ASP A 137 16.92 -12.38 -14.19
N LEU A 138 17.07 -11.08 -14.44
CA LEU A 138 16.26 -10.31 -15.41
C LEU A 138 16.28 -10.94 -16.82
N GLN A 139 17.35 -11.68 -17.14
CA GLN A 139 17.49 -12.42 -18.39
C GLN A 139 16.51 -13.60 -18.50
N ILE A 140 16.25 -14.32 -17.41
CA ILE A 140 15.32 -15.46 -17.39
C ILE A 140 13.88 -14.95 -17.57
N VAL A 141 13.53 -13.83 -16.92
CA VAL A 141 12.21 -13.20 -17.09
C VAL A 141 11.99 -12.76 -18.54
N HIS A 142 13.02 -12.23 -19.21
CA HIS A 142 12.94 -11.83 -20.61
C HIS A 142 12.81 -13.03 -21.56
N GLU A 143 13.43 -14.17 -21.26
CA GLU A 143 13.24 -15.41 -22.02
C GLU A 143 11.84 -16.00 -21.84
N ILE A 144 11.32 -16.04 -20.60
CA ILE A 144 9.96 -16.52 -20.32
C ILE A 144 8.92 -15.62 -21.00
N ALA A 145 9.11 -14.30 -20.93
CA ALA A 145 8.24 -13.32 -21.58
C ALA A 145 8.17 -13.47 -23.11
N ARG A 146 9.24 -13.95 -23.76
CA ARG A 146 9.23 -14.25 -25.21
C ARG A 146 8.50 -15.53 -25.56
N GLY A 147 8.43 -16.48 -24.64
CA GLY A 147 7.85 -17.81 -24.87
C GLY A 147 6.36 -17.92 -24.54
N ASP A 148 5.82 -17.01 -23.73
CA ASP A 148 4.46 -17.12 -23.19
C ASP A 148 3.50 -16.04 -23.75
N PRO A 149 2.49 -16.42 -24.56
CA PRO A 149 1.50 -15.48 -25.09
C PRO A 149 0.59 -14.91 -23.99
N THR A 150 0.68 -15.41 -22.74
CA THR A 150 -0.04 -14.85 -21.60
C THR A 150 0.62 -13.60 -21.01
N TRP A 151 1.89 -13.35 -21.33
CA TRP A 151 2.67 -12.24 -20.81
C TRP A 151 2.19 -10.89 -21.35
N VAL A 152 1.90 -9.94 -20.46
CA VAL A 152 1.48 -8.58 -20.84
C VAL A 152 2.43 -7.57 -20.20
N ALA A 153 2.97 -6.67 -21.02
CA ALA A 153 3.78 -5.54 -20.59
C ALA A 153 3.28 -4.27 -21.26
N MET A 154 3.29 -3.16 -20.54
CA MET A 154 2.78 -1.90 -21.09
C MET A 154 3.82 -1.20 -21.96
N PRO A 155 3.43 -0.70 -23.15
CA PRO A 155 4.32 0.06 -24.01
C PRO A 155 4.51 1.48 -23.44
N GLY A 156 5.57 1.70 -22.66
CA GLY A 156 6.06 3.05 -22.39
C GLY A 156 6.57 3.31 -20.98
N SER A 157 7.87 3.06 -20.76
CA SER A 157 8.78 3.99 -20.04
C SER A 157 10.22 3.45 -20.08
N GLY A 158 10.86 3.48 -21.26
CA GLY A 158 12.31 3.20 -21.35
C GLY A 158 12.81 2.73 -22.71
N ASN A 159 13.11 3.68 -23.60
CA ASN A 159 14.04 3.62 -24.74
C ASN A 159 13.88 2.50 -25.79
N GLY A 160 13.10 2.77 -26.83
CA GLY A 160 13.64 2.91 -28.19
C GLY A 160 14.43 1.77 -28.85
N LEU A 161 14.32 0.52 -28.40
CA LEU A 161 14.96 -0.63 -29.06
C LEU A 161 13.98 -1.81 -29.10
N GLY A 162 13.18 -1.90 -30.16
CA GLY A 162 12.37 -3.09 -30.41
C GLY A 162 11.08 -2.87 -31.18
N SER A 163 11.09 -2.03 -32.23
CA SER A 163 10.05 -2.08 -33.26
C SER A 163 10.23 -3.38 -34.08
N GLY A 164 9.75 -4.49 -33.54
CA GLY A 164 9.42 -5.68 -34.33
C GLY A 164 7.99 -5.53 -34.85
N PRO A 165 7.71 -5.91 -36.12
CA PRO A 165 6.38 -5.76 -36.70
C PRO A 165 5.40 -6.68 -35.97
N ILE A 166 4.31 -6.10 -35.46
CA ILE A 166 3.14 -6.83 -35.00
C ILE A 166 2.50 -7.45 -36.25
N VAL A 167 2.75 -8.74 -36.48
CA VAL A 167 1.94 -9.56 -37.37
C VAL A 167 0.72 -9.97 -36.55
N ILE A 168 -0.44 -9.43 -36.92
CA ILE A 168 -1.74 -9.94 -36.48
C ILE A 168 -2.16 -10.95 -37.55
N ASP A 169 -2.15 -12.23 -37.21
CA ASP A 169 -2.96 -13.27 -37.87
C ASP A 169 -4.08 -13.70 -36.93
#